data_AF-A0A0C9TNX4-F1
#
_entry.id   AF-A0A0C9TNX4-F1
#
_cell.length_a   1.000
_cell.length_b   1.000
_cell.length_c   1.000
_cell.angle_alpha   90.00
_cell.angle_beta   90.00
_cell.angle_gamma   90.00
#
_symmetry.space_group_name_H-M   'P 1'
#
loop_
_entity.id
_entity.type
_entity.pdbx_description
1 polymer ?
#
loop_
_entity_poly.entity_id
_entity_poly.type
_entity_poly.pdbx_seq_one_letter_code
_entity_poly.pdbx_strand_id
1 'polypeptide(L)'
;MEQDDDSVIQHVTSMNGKRKQRQKDIEEDPRRTEEYPLGTHPSWHEITDILNTNPTLIVNTHSNLQFSQSENEPENYPQPENWEDILNFWTVKQIQDTFHAPAFLPHKSHWKGLPDGPKQLSFGERFKSFFPPLEAEFLTSSVWHILKGIGYLKDYHTFLTNKSEHDILCLQDGLKAAFDLLECLPDKKKTGINSQPWRYHPEKGGPSFIVNAKAYKIRGIGPPKKNTNLPRPRAIATHTRIEALLLADNLNISFDDAVKHIKEQLEEDSEEVNGDPIQEQEQDQSEEESDYFNIESEDSEDSEDL
;
A
#
# COMPACT_ATOMS: atom_id res chain seq x y z
N MET A 1 -8.26 -10.25 -64.85
CA MET A 1 -9.29 -11.28 -65.11
C MET A 1 -8.62 -12.58 -64.72
N GLU A 2 -8.98 -13.29 -63.67
CA GLU A 2 -10.18 -13.28 -62.82
C GLU A 2 -9.75 -13.53 -61.37
N GLN A 3 -10.48 -12.90 -60.45
CA GLN A 3 -10.62 -13.35 -59.08
C GLN A 3 -11.49 -14.62 -59.13
N ASP A 4 -11.09 -15.64 -58.38
CA ASP A 4 -12.06 -16.58 -57.82
C ASP A 4 -11.81 -16.62 -56.31
N ASP A 5 -12.84 -16.14 -55.63
CA ASP A 5 -13.01 -16.06 -54.20
C ASP A 5 -13.37 -17.45 -53.61
N ASP A 6 -13.09 -17.54 -52.32
CA ASP A 6 -14.02 -17.98 -51.28
C ASP A 6 -13.99 -19.39 -50.66
N SER A 7 -14.10 -19.29 -49.32
CA SER A 7 -14.74 -20.20 -48.37
C SER A 7 -13.89 -21.29 -47.71
N VAL A 8 -12.93 -20.87 -46.87
CA VAL A 8 -12.68 -21.60 -45.61
C VAL A 8 -13.55 -20.97 -44.52
N ILE A 9 -14.80 -21.42 -44.50
CA ILE A 9 -15.82 -21.04 -43.54
C ILE A 9 -15.51 -21.61 -42.16
N GLN A 10 -15.56 -20.67 -41.21
CA GLN A 10 -15.85 -20.80 -39.79
C GLN A 10 -16.81 -21.96 -39.45
N HIS A 11 -16.36 -22.92 -38.65
CA HIS A 11 -17.22 -23.85 -37.91
C HIS A 11 -16.39 -24.45 -36.77
N VAL A 12 -16.76 -24.54 -35.49
CA VAL A 12 -17.88 -24.08 -34.67
C VAL A 12 -17.34 -24.14 -33.24
N THR A 13 -17.15 -23.01 -32.54
CA THR A 13 -17.06 -23.01 -31.08
C THR A 13 -18.47 -22.98 -30.52
N SER A 14 -19.14 -24.14 -30.50
CA SER A 14 -20.38 -24.32 -29.73
C SER A 14 -20.25 -25.55 -28.84
N MET A 15 -19.68 -25.35 -27.67
CA MET A 15 -20.10 -26.12 -26.51
C MET A 15 -20.53 -25.13 -25.44
N ASN A 16 -21.86 -25.04 -25.32
CA ASN A 16 -22.60 -24.48 -24.20
C ASN A 16 -22.23 -25.25 -22.92
N GLY A 17 -21.06 -24.96 -22.36
CA GLY A 17 -20.83 -25.15 -20.94
C GLY A 17 -21.69 -24.13 -20.23
N LYS A 18 -22.73 -24.58 -19.52
CA LYS A 18 -23.51 -23.74 -18.58
C LYS A 18 -22.55 -23.14 -17.56
N ARG A 19 -21.95 -22.01 -17.90
CA ARG A 19 -21.20 -21.17 -16.98
C ARG A 19 -22.26 -20.63 -16.04
N LYS A 20 -22.42 -21.27 -14.87
CA LYS A 20 -22.99 -20.62 -13.71
C LYS A 20 -22.15 -19.37 -13.49
N GLN A 21 -22.64 -18.26 -14.02
CA GLN A 21 -22.18 -16.93 -13.68
C GLN A 21 -22.57 -16.76 -12.21
N ARG A 22 -21.74 -17.28 -11.30
CA ARG A 22 -21.67 -16.71 -9.97
C ARG A 22 -21.03 -15.35 -10.18
N GLN A 23 -21.87 -14.35 -10.46
CA GLN A 23 -21.71 -13.06 -9.80
C GLN A 23 -21.65 -13.41 -8.31
N LYS A 24 -20.43 -13.62 -7.80
CA LYS A 24 -20.17 -13.18 -6.44
C LYS A 24 -20.04 -11.70 -6.60
N ASP A 25 -21.17 -11.01 -6.49
CA ASP A 25 -21.16 -9.67 -5.95
C ASP A 25 -20.17 -9.71 -4.78
N ILE A 26 -19.16 -8.85 -4.86
CA ILE A 26 -18.36 -8.50 -3.69
C ILE A 26 -19.41 -8.23 -2.64
N GLU A 27 -19.52 -9.13 -1.68
CA GLU A 27 -20.45 -9.06 -0.56
C GLU A 27 -20.31 -7.62 -0.04
N GLU A 28 -21.27 -6.77 -0.39
CA GLU A 28 -21.24 -5.36 -0.05
C GLU A 28 -21.28 -5.37 1.46
N ASP A 29 -20.11 -5.15 2.06
CA ASP A 29 -19.97 -5.09 3.51
C ASP A 29 -21.06 -4.12 3.96
N PRO A 30 -22.07 -4.55 4.74
CA PRO A 30 -23.24 -3.73 5.04
C PRO A 30 -22.89 -2.47 5.85
N ARG A 31 -21.61 -2.33 6.23
CA ARG A 31 -21.03 -1.16 6.88
C ARG A 31 -20.50 -0.11 5.89
N ARG A 32 -20.43 -0.42 4.58
CA ARG A 32 -20.01 0.52 3.54
C ARG A 32 -21.19 1.40 3.15
N THR A 33 -20.97 2.71 3.25
CA THR A 33 -21.94 3.73 2.85
C THR A 33 -21.20 4.83 2.09
N GLU A 34 -21.92 5.78 1.48
CA GLU A 34 -21.29 6.99 0.91
C GLU A 34 -20.47 7.76 1.95
N GLU A 35 -20.90 7.74 3.21
CA GLU A 35 -20.19 8.32 4.34
C GLU A 35 -18.95 7.50 4.73
N TYR A 36 -18.98 6.16 4.61
CA TYR A 36 -17.88 5.26 4.97
C TYR A 36 -17.53 4.32 3.81
N PRO A 37 -16.79 4.79 2.79
CA PRO A 37 -16.57 4.00 1.57
C PRO A 37 -15.72 2.75 1.79
N LEU A 38 -14.90 2.72 2.84
CA LEU A 38 -14.16 1.52 3.27
C LEU A 38 -14.86 0.71 4.38
N GLY A 39 -16.06 1.13 4.77
CA GLY A 39 -16.73 0.68 5.98
C GLY A 39 -16.27 1.45 7.21
N THR A 40 -16.93 1.23 8.34
CA THR A 40 -16.65 1.99 9.57
C THR A 40 -15.29 1.67 10.20
N HIS A 41 -14.74 0.48 9.94
CA HIS A 41 -13.51 -0.02 10.57
C HIS A 41 -12.59 -0.73 9.56
N PRO A 42 -12.01 -0.01 8.58
CA PRO A 42 -11.07 -0.60 7.64
C PRO A 42 -9.75 -0.96 8.32
N SER A 43 -9.02 -1.91 7.72
CA SER A 43 -7.66 -2.24 8.15
C SER A 43 -6.65 -1.15 7.76
N TRP A 44 -5.51 -1.10 8.45
CA TRP A 44 -4.44 -0.14 8.12
C TRP A 44 -3.92 -0.26 6.69
N HIS A 45 -3.89 -1.50 6.16
CA HIS A 45 -3.49 -1.76 4.77
C HIS A 45 -4.50 -1.16 3.79
N GLU A 46 -5.81 -1.33 4.01
CA GLU A 46 -6.85 -0.71 3.18
C GLU A 46 -6.74 0.82 3.18
N ILE A 47 -6.49 1.45 4.34
CA ILE A 47 -6.29 2.91 4.41
C ILE A 47 -5.07 3.33 3.58
N THR A 48 -3.94 2.63 3.74
CA THR A 48 -2.69 2.94 3.03
C THR A 48 -2.86 2.78 1.52
N ASP A 49 -3.52 1.71 1.08
CA ASP A 49 -3.72 1.40 -0.33
C ASP A 49 -4.66 2.40 -1.00
N ILE A 50 -5.72 2.82 -0.31
CA ILE A 50 -6.61 3.86 -0.83
C ILE A 50 -5.93 5.22 -0.87
N LEU A 51 -5.11 5.59 0.12
CA LEU A 51 -4.36 6.86 0.03
C LEU A 51 -3.39 6.87 -1.16
N ASN A 52 -2.85 5.72 -1.52
CA ASN A 52 -1.99 5.58 -2.70
C ASN A 52 -2.75 5.60 -4.02
N THR A 53 -3.99 5.12 -4.07
CA THR A 53 -4.74 4.95 -5.33
C THR A 53 -5.78 6.03 -5.56
N ASN A 54 -6.60 6.34 -4.55
CA ASN A 54 -7.69 7.31 -4.62
C ASN A 54 -7.95 7.96 -3.24
N PRO A 55 -7.08 8.88 -2.77
CA PRO A 55 -7.16 9.43 -1.42
C PRO A 55 -8.43 10.24 -1.18
N THR A 56 -9.00 10.87 -2.22
CA THR A 56 -10.29 11.61 -2.15
C THR A 56 -11.49 10.74 -1.80
N LEU A 57 -11.38 9.41 -1.93
CA LEU A 57 -12.46 8.52 -1.55
C LEU A 57 -12.71 8.56 -0.04
N ILE A 58 -11.66 8.61 0.78
CA ILE A 58 -11.75 8.46 2.24
C ILE A 58 -11.48 9.73 3.02
N VAL A 59 -11.15 10.83 2.34
CA VAL A 59 -10.93 12.14 2.95
C VAL A 59 -12.08 13.06 2.55
N ASN A 60 -12.51 13.94 3.45
CA ASN A 60 -13.56 14.90 3.15
C ASN A 60 -13.17 15.79 1.95
N THR A 61 -14.14 16.05 1.08
CA THR A 61 -13.95 16.80 -0.16
C THR A 61 -14.66 18.15 -0.07
N HIS A 62 -14.49 18.87 1.04
CA HIS A 62 -14.99 20.24 1.11
C HIS A 62 -14.00 21.12 0.34
N SER A 63 -14.17 21.20 -0.99
CA SER A 63 -13.39 22.10 -1.84
C SER A 63 -14.37 22.98 -2.59
N ASN A 64 -14.60 24.20 -2.08
CA ASN A 64 -15.44 25.21 -2.73
C ASN A 64 -14.63 26.27 -3.51
N LEU A 65 -13.30 26.15 -3.59
CA LEU A 65 -12.49 27.03 -4.43
C LEU A 65 -12.22 26.39 -5.78
N GLN A 66 -12.82 26.96 -6.82
CA GLN A 66 -12.23 26.89 -8.15
C GLN A 66 -11.09 27.92 -8.18
N PHE A 67 -9.84 27.46 -8.17
CA PHE A 67 -8.73 28.33 -8.55
C PHE A 67 -8.98 28.75 -10.00
N SER A 68 -9.34 30.01 -10.25
CA SER A 68 -9.52 30.50 -11.60
C SER A 68 -8.17 30.47 -12.29
N GLN A 69 -8.02 29.61 -13.29
CA GLN A 69 -6.91 29.71 -14.22
C GLN A 69 -7.15 30.97 -15.06
N SER A 70 -6.55 32.10 -14.68
CA SER A 70 -6.44 33.24 -15.58
C SER A 70 -5.38 32.91 -16.63
N GLU A 71 -5.78 32.91 -17.90
CA GLU A 71 -4.97 32.55 -19.08
C GLU A 71 -3.77 33.48 -19.38
N ASN A 72 -3.35 34.35 -18.47
CA ASN A 72 -2.28 35.32 -18.73
C ASN A 72 -1.22 35.31 -17.62
N GLU A 73 -0.04 34.80 -18.00
CA GLU A 73 1.27 34.83 -17.30
C GLU A 73 1.48 33.93 -16.06
N PRO A 74 2.71 33.42 -15.83
CA PRO A 74 2.98 32.34 -14.89
C PRO A 74 3.21 32.85 -13.48
N GLU A 75 2.21 33.48 -12.85
CA GLU A 75 2.13 33.54 -11.39
C GLU A 75 1.46 32.25 -10.90
N ASN A 76 2.16 31.14 -11.11
CA ASN A 76 1.64 29.77 -11.06
C ASN A 76 1.51 29.22 -9.63
N TYR A 77 1.34 30.09 -8.63
CA TYR A 77 1.25 29.72 -7.22
C TYR A 77 -0.06 30.22 -6.62
N PRO A 78 -0.74 29.39 -5.82
CA PRO A 78 -1.94 29.82 -5.14
C PRO A 78 -1.60 30.94 -4.16
N GLN A 79 -2.30 32.07 -4.30
CA GLN A 79 -2.23 33.20 -3.37
C GLN A 79 -3.48 33.16 -2.48
N PRO A 80 -3.43 32.48 -1.32
CA PRO A 80 -4.55 32.49 -0.39
C PRO A 80 -4.73 33.90 0.20
N GLU A 81 -5.93 34.47 0.10
CA GLU A 81 -6.24 35.81 0.61
C GLU A 81 -6.84 35.74 2.03
N ASN A 82 -7.53 34.63 2.32
CA ASN A 82 -8.24 34.44 3.58
C ASN A 82 -7.91 33.08 4.24
N TRP A 83 -8.45 32.87 5.44
CA TRP A 83 -8.19 31.67 6.23
C TRP A 83 -8.76 30.41 5.57
N GLU A 84 -9.93 30.52 4.95
CA GLU A 84 -10.56 29.43 4.21
C GLU A 84 -9.71 28.99 3.02
N ASP A 85 -9.08 29.92 2.29
CA ASP A 85 -8.18 29.62 1.18
C ASP A 85 -6.95 28.82 1.65
N ILE A 86 -6.39 29.17 2.81
CA ILE A 86 -5.27 28.46 3.42
C ILE A 86 -5.68 27.01 3.74
N LEU A 87 -6.82 26.83 4.40
CA LEU A 87 -7.30 25.49 4.74
C LEU A 87 -7.59 24.66 3.49
N ASN A 88 -8.22 25.28 2.49
CA ASN A 88 -8.54 24.64 1.21
C ASN A 88 -7.27 24.24 0.43
N PHE A 89 -6.21 25.04 0.48
CA PHE A 89 -4.94 24.71 -0.15
C PHE A 89 -4.35 23.41 0.38
N TRP A 90 -4.46 23.19 1.69
CA TRP A 90 -3.96 21.99 2.36
C TRP A 90 -4.94 20.81 2.34
N THR A 91 -5.93 20.82 1.44
CA THR A 91 -6.79 19.66 1.20
C THR A 91 -6.11 18.63 0.30
N VAL A 92 -6.47 17.36 0.44
CA VAL A 92 -5.92 16.29 -0.43
C VAL A 92 -6.18 16.61 -1.91
N LYS A 93 -7.38 17.09 -2.23
CA LYS A 93 -7.77 17.42 -3.60
C LYS A 93 -6.88 18.53 -4.17
N GLN A 94 -6.74 19.65 -3.45
CA GLN A 94 -5.95 20.77 -3.96
C GLN A 94 -4.47 20.41 -4.11
N ILE A 95 -3.91 19.57 -3.23
CA ILE A 95 -2.54 19.06 -3.40
C ILE A 95 -2.41 18.17 -4.64
N GLN A 96 -3.40 17.31 -4.93
CA GLN A 96 -3.43 16.51 -6.16
C GLN A 96 -3.45 17.38 -7.42
N ASP A 97 -4.18 18.49 -7.38
CA ASP A 97 -4.30 19.42 -8.51
C ASP A 97 -3.06 20.31 -8.67
N THR A 98 -2.32 20.57 -7.58
CA THR A 98 -1.18 21.50 -7.58
C THR A 98 0.17 20.81 -7.83
N PHE A 99 0.38 19.61 -7.29
CA PHE A 99 1.68 18.94 -7.33
C PHE A 99 1.70 17.81 -8.36
N HIS A 100 2.86 17.61 -9.00
CA HIS A 100 3.06 16.44 -9.86
C HIS A 100 3.25 15.18 -9.00
N ALA A 101 2.37 14.20 -9.20
CA ALA A 101 2.42 12.87 -8.58
C ALA A 101 2.62 12.85 -7.04
N PRO A 102 1.82 13.59 -6.25
CA PRO A 102 1.97 13.61 -4.80
C PRO A 102 1.69 12.23 -4.20
N ALA A 103 2.43 11.89 -3.16
CA ALA A 103 2.21 10.68 -2.38
C ALA A 103 1.54 11.03 -1.05
N PHE A 104 0.52 10.28 -0.66
CA PHE A 104 -0.20 10.50 0.59
C PHE A 104 0.05 9.34 1.55
N LEU A 105 0.53 9.68 2.74
CA LEU A 105 0.88 8.74 3.79
C LEU A 105 -0.10 8.85 4.95
N PRO A 106 -0.53 7.71 5.52
CA PRO A 106 -1.47 7.76 6.61
C PRO A 106 -0.83 8.19 7.93
N HIS A 107 -1.57 8.99 8.71
CA HIS A 107 -1.16 9.41 10.06
C HIS A 107 -1.88 8.63 11.16
N LYS A 108 -1.19 8.43 12.28
CA LYS A 108 -1.57 7.50 13.35
C LYS A 108 -2.10 8.16 14.62
N SER A 109 -1.94 9.47 14.83
CA SER A 109 -2.08 10.06 16.19
C SER A 109 -3.47 9.98 16.82
N HIS A 110 -4.53 9.79 16.01
CA HIS A 110 -5.91 9.81 16.49
C HIS A 110 -6.55 8.43 16.71
N TRP A 111 -5.89 7.34 16.28
CA TRP A 111 -6.49 6.00 16.30
C TRP A 111 -5.94 5.13 17.44
N LYS A 112 -6.82 4.39 18.11
CA LYS A 112 -6.47 3.37 19.12
C LYS A 112 -6.40 1.99 18.46
N GLY A 113 -5.56 1.10 19.00
CA GLY A 113 -5.44 -0.29 18.50
C GLY A 113 -4.57 -0.45 17.25
N LEU A 114 -3.75 0.54 16.93
CA LEU A 114 -2.77 0.46 15.84
C LEU A 114 -1.63 -0.51 16.19
N PRO A 115 -0.96 -1.10 15.17
CA PRO A 115 0.26 -1.88 15.40
C PRO A 115 1.32 -1.03 16.10
N ASP A 116 2.08 -1.68 16.99
CA ASP A 116 3.12 -1.04 17.78
C ASP A 116 4.09 -0.24 16.91
N GLY A 117 4.42 0.95 17.39
CA GLY A 117 5.31 1.86 16.69
C GLY A 117 5.47 3.19 17.42
N PRO A 118 6.43 4.01 16.98
CA PRO A 118 6.70 5.29 17.62
C PRO A 118 5.46 6.20 17.52
N LYS A 119 5.01 6.69 18.68
CA LYS A 119 3.92 7.67 18.76
C LYS A 119 4.20 8.82 17.81
N GLN A 120 3.23 9.14 16.96
CA GLN A 120 3.31 10.28 16.06
C GLN A 120 2.73 11.51 16.77
N LEU A 121 3.45 12.62 16.73
CA LEU A 121 2.93 13.92 17.17
C LEU A 121 1.65 14.27 16.39
N SER A 122 0.70 14.91 17.07
CA SER A 122 -0.51 15.42 16.43
C SER A 122 -0.15 16.45 15.34
N PHE A 123 -1.10 16.78 14.48
CA PHE A 123 -0.90 17.82 13.48
C PHE A 123 -0.58 19.17 14.12
N GLY A 124 -1.34 19.58 15.14
CA GLY A 124 -1.04 20.76 15.95
C GLY A 124 0.37 20.74 16.50
N GLU A 125 0.80 19.67 17.18
CA GLU A 125 2.16 19.58 17.74
C GLU A 125 3.27 19.66 16.70
N ARG A 126 2.99 19.32 15.44
CA ARG A 126 3.95 19.41 14.33
C ARG A 126 4.21 20.84 13.87
N PHE A 127 3.44 21.84 14.29
CA PHE A 127 3.70 23.24 13.91
C PHE A 127 5.15 23.65 14.24
N LYS A 128 5.70 23.18 15.37
CA LYS A 128 7.09 23.45 15.80
C LYS A 128 8.15 22.94 14.84
N SER A 129 7.79 21.97 13.98
CA SER A 129 8.68 21.47 12.93
C SER A 129 8.80 22.43 11.75
N PHE A 130 7.81 23.29 11.54
CA PHE A 130 7.77 24.29 10.47
C PHE A 130 8.01 25.72 11.00
N PHE A 131 7.71 25.96 12.29
CA PHE A 131 7.95 27.21 13.01
C PHE A 131 8.88 26.96 14.20
N PRO A 132 10.16 26.70 13.94
CA PRO A 132 11.16 26.48 14.98
C PRO A 132 11.44 27.75 15.79
N PRO A 133 11.79 27.62 17.09
CA PRO A 133 11.99 28.77 17.99
C PRO A 133 13.24 29.58 17.62
N LEU A 134 13.45 30.73 18.28
CA LEU A 134 14.55 31.66 17.96
C LEU A 134 15.93 31.02 18.18
N GLU A 135 16.04 30.17 19.19
CA GLU A 135 17.26 29.46 19.60
C GLU A 135 17.62 28.31 18.63
N ALA A 136 16.78 28.05 17.62
CA ALA A 136 17.06 27.06 16.60
C ALA A 136 18.29 27.46 15.76
N GLU A 137 19.34 26.64 15.87
CA GLU A 137 20.54 26.74 15.06
C GLU A 137 20.43 25.85 13.81
N PHE A 138 20.50 26.48 12.64
CA PHE A 138 20.52 25.80 11.36
C PHE A 138 21.94 25.73 10.80
N LEU A 139 22.29 24.59 10.21
CA LEU A 139 23.50 24.47 9.42
C LEU A 139 23.43 25.46 8.24
N THR A 140 24.55 26.09 7.89
CA THR A 140 24.61 27.05 6.77
C THR A 140 24.24 26.42 5.42
N SER A 141 24.45 25.11 5.27
CA SER A 141 24.05 24.32 4.10
C SER A 141 22.57 23.91 4.08
N SER A 142 21.82 24.19 5.14
CA SER A 142 20.42 23.81 5.30
C SER A 142 19.49 24.79 4.57
N VAL A 143 18.45 24.28 3.92
CA VAL A 143 17.36 25.12 3.34
C VAL A 143 16.73 26.02 4.41
N TRP A 144 16.69 25.56 5.66
CA TRP A 144 16.18 26.35 6.79
C TRP A 144 17.00 27.60 7.07
N HIS A 145 18.32 27.57 6.82
CA HIS A 145 19.16 28.75 6.96
C HIS A 145 18.78 29.84 5.95
N ILE A 146 18.48 29.44 4.71
CA ILE A 146 17.99 30.34 3.66
C ILE A 146 16.63 30.92 4.07
N LEU A 147 15.70 30.08 4.52
CA LEU A 147 14.37 30.51 4.97
C LEU A 147 14.44 31.48 6.16
N LYS A 148 15.38 31.29 7.09
CA LYS A 148 15.63 32.21 8.21
C LYS A 148 16.13 33.58 7.73
N GLY A 149 16.90 33.62 6.65
CA GLY A 149 17.47 34.87 6.11
C GLY A 149 16.50 35.68 5.23
N ILE A 150 15.70 35.01 4.39
CA ILE A 150 14.88 35.66 3.36
C ILE A 150 13.46 35.10 3.19
N GLY A 151 13.09 34.01 3.87
CA GLY A 151 11.77 33.39 3.74
C GLY A 151 10.82 33.73 4.89
N TYR A 152 9.69 33.04 4.96
CA TYR A 152 8.68 33.24 6.01
C TYR A 152 9.24 33.10 7.44
N LEU A 153 10.33 32.33 7.60
CA LEU A 153 10.94 32.13 8.90
C LEU A 153 11.65 33.40 9.40
N LYS A 154 12.12 34.27 8.50
CA LYS A 154 12.63 35.59 8.83
C LYS A 154 11.54 36.45 9.48
N ASP A 155 10.36 36.48 8.87
CA ASP A 155 9.23 37.28 9.35
C ASP A 155 8.72 36.73 10.69
N TYR A 156 8.64 35.40 10.80
CA TYR A 156 8.32 34.74 12.07
C TYR A 156 9.32 35.09 13.18
N HIS A 157 10.63 34.99 12.94
CA HIS A 157 11.66 35.33 13.93
C HIS A 157 11.69 36.83 14.25
N THR A 158 11.41 37.68 13.26
CA THR A 158 11.25 39.13 13.47
C THR A 158 10.06 39.43 14.37
N PHE A 159 8.93 38.74 14.17
CA PHE A 159 7.77 38.83 15.06
C PHE A 159 8.12 38.39 16.48
N LEU A 160 8.77 37.23 16.64
CA LEU A 160 9.18 36.73 17.95
C LEU A 160 10.15 37.67 18.70
N THR A 161 10.97 38.43 17.97
CA THR A 161 11.93 39.36 18.57
C THR A 161 11.27 40.67 19.01
N ASN A 162 10.28 41.15 18.25
CA ASN A 162 9.73 42.50 18.39
C ASN A 162 8.41 42.57 19.18
N LYS A 163 7.80 41.43 19.50
CA LYS A 163 6.48 41.35 20.12
C LYS A 163 6.55 40.92 21.58
N SER A 164 5.46 41.16 22.31
CA SER A 164 5.36 40.77 23.72
C SER A 164 5.26 39.25 23.87
N GLU A 165 5.63 38.72 25.04
CA GLU A 165 5.45 37.29 25.35
C GLU A 165 4.00 36.83 25.17
N HIS A 166 3.04 37.70 25.50
CA HIS A 166 1.61 37.41 25.32
C HIS A 166 1.25 37.23 23.83
N ASP A 167 1.70 38.15 22.97
CA ASP A 167 1.43 38.06 21.53
C ASP A 167 2.08 36.81 20.90
N ILE A 168 3.28 36.45 21.37
CA ILE A 168 4.00 35.25 20.95
C ILE A 168 3.21 33.99 21.31
N LEU A 169 2.72 33.91 22.55
CA LEU A 169 1.89 32.79 22.99
C LEU A 169 0.60 32.70 22.18
N CYS A 170 -0.11 33.82 21.96
CA CYS A 170 -1.30 33.86 21.13
C CYS A 170 -1.05 33.38 19.70
N LEU A 171 0.08 33.78 19.08
CA LEU A 171 0.46 33.31 17.76
C LEU A 171 0.74 31.80 17.76
N GLN A 172 1.47 31.28 18.75
CA GLN A 172 1.78 29.85 18.84
C GLN A 172 0.53 28.99 19.05
N ASP A 173 -0.39 29.44 19.89
CA ASP A 173 -1.67 28.77 20.10
C ASP A 173 -2.55 28.82 18.83
N GLY A 174 -2.56 29.96 18.15
CA GLY A 174 -3.22 30.12 16.85
C GLY A 174 -2.65 29.18 15.78
N LEU A 175 -1.32 29.10 15.67
CA LEU A 175 -0.64 28.18 14.74
C LEU A 175 -0.91 26.73 15.08
N LYS A 176 -0.92 26.37 16.37
CA LYS A 176 -1.26 25.02 16.81
C LYS A 176 -2.69 24.65 16.42
N ALA A 177 -3.65 25.54 16.67
CA ALA A 177 -5.05 25.33 16.30
C ALA A 177 -5.24 25.25 14.78
N ALA A 178 -4.56 26.13 14.03
CA ALA A 178 -4.50 26.12 12.58
C ALA A 178 -4.02 24.77 12.04
N PHE A 179 -2.88 24.29 12.53
CA PHE A 179 -2.31 23.02 12.09
C PHE A 179 -3.23 21.84 12.39
N ASP A 180 -3.95 21.85 13.52
CA ASP A 180 -4.91 20.81 13.88
C ASP A 180 -6.11 20.71 12.92
N LEU A 181 -6.39 21.76 12.15
CA LEU A 181 -7.45 21.83 11.14
C LEU A 181 -7.01 21.41 9.73
N LEU A 182 -5.70 21.40 9.45
CA LEU A 182 -5.18 21.05 8.12
C LEU A 182 -5.44 19.58 7.79
N GLU A 183 -5.85 19.29 6.56
CA GLU A 183 -6.08 17.90 6.11
C GLU A 183 -4.77 17.19 5.77
N CYS A 184 -3.77 17.89 5.25
CA CYS A 184 -2.47 17.30 4.98
C CYS A 184 -1.31 18.24 5.27
N LEU A 185 -0.14 17.65 5.50
CA LEU A 185 1.10 18.37 5.76
C LEU A 185 2.25 17.68 5.02
N PRO A 186 3.32 18.41 4.64
CA PRO A 186 4.51 17.79 4.07
C PRO A 186 5.11 16.77 5.04
N ASP A 187 5.54 15.62 4.52
CA ASP A 187 6.22 14.61 5.34
C ASP A 187 7.66 15.05 5.64
N LYS A 188 7.86 15.70 6.78
CA LYS A 188 9.19 16.04 7.28
C LYS A 188 9.87 14.82 7.90
N LYS A 189 11.12 14.55 7.51
CA LYS A 189 11.93 13.49 8.13
C LYS A 189 12.08 13.77 9.63
N LYS A 190 11.78 12.78 10.48
CA LYS A 190 11.78 12.90 11.96
C LYS A 190 13.13 13.28 12.59
N THR A 191 14.24 13.28 11.84
CA THR A 191 15.58 13.43 12.40
C THR A 191 16.16 14.82 12.15
N GLY A 192 16.13 15.66 13.19
CA GLY A 192 16.92 16.89 13.28
C GLY A 192 16.26 18.14 12.72
N ILE A 193 16.58 19.27 13.34
CA ILE A 193 16.10 20.61 12.97
C ILE A 193 16.51 21.01 11.54
N ASN A 194 17.57 20.38 11.02
CA ASN A 194 18.14 20.58 9.68
C ASN A 194 17.64 19.58 8.63
N SER A 195 16.66 18.73 8.95
CA SER A 195 16.07 17.81 7.96
C SER A 195 15.38 18.57 6.83
N GLN A 196 15.36 17.99 5.63
CA GLN A 196 14.67 18.59 4.50
C GLN A 196 13.19 18.86 4.84
N PRO A 197 12.65 20.04 4.49
CA PRO A 197 11.27 20.41 4.81
C PRO A 197 10.25 19.53 4.08
N TRP A 198 10.65 18.95 2.95
CA TRP A 198 9.85 18.07 2.11
C TRP A 198 10.59 16.75 1.89
N ARG A 199 9.84 15.66 1.81
CA ARG A 199 10.37 14.35 1.41
C ARG A 199 9.83 14.01 0.04
N TYR A 200 10.69 13.46 -0.80
CA TYR A 200 10.31 12.90 -2.09
C TYR A 200 9.97 11.42 -1.95
N HIS A 201 8.90 10.98 -2.61
CA HIS A 201 8.50 9.58 -2.64
C HIS A 201 9.20 8.88 -3.82
N PRO A 202 10.03 7.84 -3.58
CA PRO A 202 10.83 7.22 -4.63
C PRO A 202 9.98 6.57 -5.73
N GLU A 203 8.86 5.92 -5.37
CA GLU A 203 8.02 5.19 -6.33
C GLU A 203 7.04 6.07 -7.09
N LYS A 204 6.52 7.12 -6.46
CA LYS A 204 5.51 8.02 -7.06
C LYS A 204 6.16 9.13 -7.88
N GLY A 205 7.41 9.48 -7.57
CA GLY A 205 8.11 10.55 -8.30
C GLY A 205 7.60 11.95 -7.94
N GLY A 206 7.14 12.16 -6.70
CA GLY A 206 6.63 13.45 -6.24
C GLY A 206 6.79 13.65 -4.73
N PRO A 207 6.38 14.81 -4.19
CA PRO A 207 6.46 15.07 -2.75
C PRO A 207 5.50 14.19 -1.95
N SER A 208 5.94 13.79 -0.76
CA SER A 208 5.16 13.03 0.21
C SER A 208 4.46 13.97 1.19
N PHE A 209 3.18 13.69 1.45
CA PHE A 209 2.35 14.37 2.43
C PHE A 209 1.78 13.36 3.41
N ILE A 210 1.70 13.74 4.68
CA ILE A 210 0.93 13.01 5.68
C ILE A 210 -0.50 13.54 5.70
N VAL A 211 -1.49 12.66 5.78
CA VAL A 211 -2.91 13.04 5.86
C VAL A 211 -3.39 12.95 7.30
N ASN A 212 -4.08 13.99 7.75
CA ASN A 212 -4.60 14.12 9.10
C ASN A 212 -5.62 13.03 9.37
N ALA A 213 -5.40 12.29 10.45
CA ALA A 213 -6.31 11.23 10.84
C ALA A 213 -7.73 11.73 11.14
N LYS A 214 -7.91 12.99 11.54
CA LYS A 214 -9.24 13.61 11.73
C LYS A 214 -10.00 13.81 10.41
N ALA A 215 -9.29 13.88 9.28
CA ALA A 215 -9.90 14.12 7.98
C ALA A 215 -10.47 12.86 7.33
N TYR A 216 -10.18 11.68 7.90
CA TYR A 216 -10.69 10.41 7.38
C TYR A 216 -12.16 10.19 7.71
N LYS A 217 -12.89 9.73 6.71
CA LYS A 217 -14.25 9.19 6.77
C LYS A 217 -14.27 7.76 7.32
N ILE A 218 -13.73 7.55 8.51
CA ILE A 218 -13.69 6.24 9.20
C ILE A 218 -13.99 6.42 10.69
N ARG A 219 -14.55 5.40 11.35
CA ARG A 219 -14.84 5.46 12.80
C ARG A 219 -13.74 4.85 13.65
N GLY A 220 -12.95 3.95 13.08
CA GLY A 220 -11.85 3.28 13.75
C GLY A 220 -11.04 2.44 12.78
N ILE A 221 -10.02 1.76 13.30
CA ILE A 221 -9.21 0.83 12.54
C ILE A 221 -9.61 -0.58 12.93
N GLY A 222 -10.02 -1.38 11.96
CA GLY A 222 -10.37 -2.77 12.15
C GLY A 222 -9.14 -3.69 12.17
N PRO A 223 -9.28 -4.91 12.70
CA PRO A 223 -8.24 -5.91 12.58
C PRO A 223 -7.92 -6.14 11.09
N PRO A 224 -6.66 -6.50 10.75
CA PRO A 224 -6.34 -6.91 9.40
C PRO A 224 -7.31 -8.03 9.01
N LYS A 225 -8.02 -7.85 7.89
CA LYS A 225 -8.86 -8.93 7.36
C LYS A 225 -7.94 -10.12 7.16
N LYS A 226 -8.22 -11.22 7.88
CA LYS A 226 -7.60 -12.50 7.55
C LYS A 226 -7.93 -12.70 6.08
N ASN A 227 -6.92 -12.69 5.22
CA ASN A 227 -7.07 -13.20 3.88
C ASN A 227 -7.54 -14.64 4.07
N THR A 228 -8.86 -14.85 4.05
CA THR A 228 -9.39 -16.14 3.64
C THR A 228 -8.90 -16.23 2.21
N ASN A 229 -7.69 -16.78 2.06
CA ASN A 229 -7.24 -17.35 0.82
C ASN A 229 -8.32 -18.38 0.51
N LEU A 230 -9.40 -17.93 -0.15
CA LEU A 230 -10.26 -18.83 -0.87
C LEU A 230 -9.28 -19.65 -1.69
N PRO A 231 -9.23 -20.97 -1.50
CA PRO A 231 -8.24 -21.80 -2.14
C PRO A 231 -8.27 -21.43 -3.62
N ARG A 232 -7.21 -20.74 -4.07
CA ARG A 232 -7.07 -20.42 -5.49
C ARG A 232 -7.18 -21.79 -6.17
N PRO A 233 -8.05 -21.96 -7.17
CA PRO A 233 -8.16 -23.24 -7.84
C PRO A 233 -6.76 -23.60 -8.36
N ARG A 234 -6.10 -24.53 -7.66
CA ARG A 234 -4.84 -25.08 -8.13
C ARG A 234 -5.23 -25.96 -9.30
N ALA A 235 -4.75 -25.63 -10.49
CA ALA A 235 -4.76 -26.59 -11.58
C ALA A 235 -3.84 -27.73 -11.15
N ILE A 236 -4.41 -28.81 -10.63
CA ILE A 236 -3.67 -30.03 -10.33
C ILE A 236 -3.59 -30.79 -11.66
N ALA A 237 -2.42 -30.74 -12.29
CA ALA A 237 -2.10 -31.55 -13.46
C ALA A 237 -1.45 -32.84 -12.98
N THR A 238 -2.27 -33.86 -12.69
CA THR A 238 -1.75 -35.21 -12.41
C THR A 238 -1.16 -35.80 -13.68
N HIS A 239 -0.16 -36.69 -13.56
CA HIS A 239 0.45 -37.38 -14.69
C HIS A 239 -0.61 -38.01 -15.61
N THR A 240 -1.55 -38.75 -15.03
CA THR A 240 -2.69 -39.37 -15.72
C THR A 240 -3.56 -38.36 -16.48
N ARG A 241 -3.72 -37.13 -15.95
CA ARG A 241 -4.53 -36.10 -16.62
C ARG A 241 -3.80 -35.52 -17.83
N ILE A 242 -2.49 -35.35 -17.73
CA ILE A 242 -1.66 -34.88 -18.86
C ILE A 242 -1.65 -35.96 -19.95
N GLU A 243 -1.43 -37.21 -19.56
CA GLU A 243 -1.41 -38.37 -20.44
C GLU A 243 -2.74 -38.59 -21.16
N ALA A 244 -3.87 -38.49 -20.44
CA ALA A 244 -5.20 -38.59 -21.05
C ALA A 244 -5.47 -37.46 -22.04
N LEU A 245 -4.99 -36.24 -21.77
CA LEU A 245 -5.14 -35.12 -22.71
C LEU A 245 -4.32 -35.35 -23.99
N LEU A 246 -3.09 -35.85 -23.86
CA LEU A 246 -2.22 -36.16 -25.00
C LEU A 246 -2.77 -37.33 -25.83
N LEU A 247 -3.29 -38.38 -25.17
CA LEU A 247 -3.94 -39.51 -25.84
C LEU A 247 -5.23 -39.10 -26.55
N ALA A 248 -6.05 -38.26 -25.92
CA ALA A 248 -7.27 -37.73 -26.53
C ALA A 248 -6.96 -36.95 -27.81
N ASP A 249 -5.92 -36.11 -27.80
CA ASP A 249 -5.50 -35.32 -28.97
C ASP A 249 -4.91 -36.21 -30.08
N ASN A 250 -4.02 -37.14 -29.73
CA ASN A 250 -3.38 -38.04 -30.68
C ASN A 250 -4.36 -38.99 -31.37
N LEU A 251 -5.35 -39.50 -30.64
CA LEU A 251 -6.33 -40.47 -31.16
C LEU A 251 -7.64 -39.80 -31.61
N ASN A 252 -7.75 -38.48 -31.42
CA ASN A 252 -8.97 -37.70 -31.67
C ASN A 252 -10.22 -38.30 -30.98
N ILE A 253 -10.05 -38.74 -29.74
CA ILE A 253 -11.10 -39.32 -28.87
C ILE A 253 -11.43 -38.38 -27.72
N SER A 254 -12.52 -38.64 -26.98
CA SER A 254 -12.86 -37.81 -25.82
C SER A 254 -11.87 -38.02 -24.67
N PHE A 255 -11.72 -37.00 -23.81
CA PHE A 255 -10.90 -37.11 -22.60
C PHE A 255 -11.34 -38.28 -21.71
N ASP A 256 -12.65 -38.53 -21.58
CA ASP A 256 -13.17 -39.61 -20.74
C ASP A 256 -12.82 -41.00 -21.31
N ASP A 257 -12.82 -41.14 -22.64
CA ASP A 257 -12.40 -42.37 -23.32
C ASP A 257 -10.88 -42.60 -23.17
N ALA A 258 -10.08 -41.54 -23.27
CA ALA A 258 -8.63 -41.61 -23.05
C ALA A 258 -8.29 -41.99 -21.59
N VAL A 259 -9.02 -41.47 -20.60
CA VAL A 259 -8.87 -41.88 -19.19
C VAL A 259 -9.22 -43.35 -19.00
N LYS A 260 -10.26 -43.85 -19.68
CA LYS A 260 -10.63 -45.28 -19.64
C LYS A 260 -9.52 -46.16 -20.22
N HIS A 261 -8.95 -45.73 -21.34
CA HIS A 261 -7.87 -46.46 -22.03
C HIS A 261 -6.60 -46.59 -21.18
N ILE A 262 -6.23 -45.53 -20.45
CA ILE A 262 -5.07 -45.55 -19.52
C ILE A 262 -5.33 -46.50 -18.34
N LYS A 263 -6.57 -46.55 -17.83
CA LYS A 263 -6.91 -47.46 -16.73
C LYS A 263 -6.88 -48.92 -17.17
N GLU A 264 -7.37 -49.21 -18.36
CA GLU A 264 -7.35 -50.57 -18.93
C GLU A 264 -5.91 -51.07 -19.12
N GLN A 265 -4.99 -50.20 -19.58
CA GLN A 265 -3.57 -50.55 -19.69
C GLN A 265 -2.89 -50.81 -18.34
N LEU A 266 -3.22 -50.01 -17.32
CA LEU A 266 -2.68 -50.23 -15.97
C LEU A 266 -3.18 -51.52 -15.30
N GLU A 267 -4.38 -51.98 -15.67
CA GLU A 267 -4.93 -53.27 -15.21
C GLU A 267 -4.26 -54.45 -15.94
N GLU A 268 -4.03 -54.34 -17.25
CA GLU A 268 -3.32 -55.37 -18.05
C GLU A 268 -1.85 -55.54 -17.61
N ASP A 269 -1.13 -54.44 -17.35
CA ASP A 269 0.25 -54.47 -16.85
C ASP A 269 0.40 -55.07 -15.44
N SER A 270 -0.69 -55.13 -14.67
CA SER A 270 -0.71 -55.72 -13.32
C SER A 270 -0.99 -57.23 -13.32
N GLU A 271 -1.55 -57.78 -14.40
CA GLU A 271 -1.82 -59.21 -14.54
C GLU A 271 -0.64 -59.99 -15.17
N GLU A 272 0.27 -59.33 -15.90
CA GLU A 272 1.45 -59.98 -16.50
C GLU A 272 2.64 -60.21 -15.53
N VAL A 273 2.60 -59.71 -14.29
CA VAL A 273 3.65 -59.93 -13.27
C VAL A 273 3.22 -60.98 -12.24
N ASN A 274 2.84 -62.18 -12.71
CA ASN A 274 2.69 -63.38 -11.86
C ASN A 274 3.36 -64.60 -12.52
N GLY A 275 4.66 -64.47 -12.83
CA GLY A 275 5.52 -65.53 -13.33
C GLY A 275 6.85 -65.62 -12.57
N ASP A 276 6.86 -66.53 -11.59
CA ASP A 276 7.98 -67.13 -10.82
C ASP A 276 8.84 -66.30 -9.83
N PRO A 277 9.15 -66.87 -8.64
CA PRO A 277 9.85 -66.19 -7.56
C PRO A 277 11.37 -66.27 -7.73
N ILE A 278 12.05 -65.12 -7.81
CA ILE A 278 13.50 -65.06 -7.69
C ILE A 278 13.88 -64.84 -6.22
N GLN A 279 14.75 -65.74 -5.75
CA GLN A 279 15.23 -65.95 -4.40
C GLN A 279 15.78 -64.68 -3.73
N GLU A 280 15.44 -64.53 -2.45
CA GLU A 280 16.11 -63.67 -1.49
C GLU A 280 17.61 -64.00 -1.44
N GLN A 281 18.46 -63.00 -1.73
CA GLN A 281 19.83 -62.96 -1.23
C GLN A 281 19.93 -61.79 -0.26
N GLU A 282 20.00 -62.15 1.02
CA GLU A 282 20.53 -61.32 2.09
C GLU A 282 21.96 -60.88 1.72
N GLN A 283 22.21 -59.58 1.78
CA GLN A 283 23.55 -59.06 1.97
C GLN A 283 23.51 -58.00 3.06
N ASP A 284 23.85 -58.46 4.26
CA ASP A 284 24.51 -57.69 5.31
C ASP A 284 25.69 -56.91 4.73
N GLN A 285 25.73 -55.60 4.95
CA GLN A 285 26.96 -54.87 5.19
C GLN A 285 26.72 -53.80 6.27
N SER A 286 27.16 -54.15 7.47
CA SER A 286 27.62 -53.25 8.51
C SER A 286 28.86 -52.47 8.06
N GLU A 287 28.99 -51.22 8.50
CA GLU A 287 30.19 -50.49 8.96
C GLU A 287 29.80 -48.99 8.98
N GLU A 288 29.57 -48.42 10.15
CA GLU A 288 30.56 -47.80 11.06
C GLU A 288 31.13 -46.45 10.56
N GLU A 289 31.42 -45.61 11.55
CA GLU A 289 32.06 -44.28 11.52
C GLU A 289 31.12 -43.10 11.19
N SER A 290 30.69 -42.35 12.22
CA SER A 290 31.43 -41.25 12.90
C SER A 290 31.53 -40.02 11.98
N ASP A 291 31.47 -38.77 12.41
CA ASP A 291 31.83 -38.13 13.66
C ASP A 291 31.25 -36.70 13.64
N TYR A 292 31.06 -36.14 14.82
CA TYR A 292 31.25 -34.73 15.20
C TYR A 292 30.73 -33.58 14.31
N PHE A 293 29.98 -32.66 14.94
CA PHE A 293 30.31 -31.24 15.18
C PHE A 293 29.02 -30.56 15.70
N ASN A 294 28.94 -30.29 17.02
CA ASN A 294 29.13 -28.97 17.64
C ASN A 294 27.91 -28.03 17.47
N ILE A 295 27.39 -27.31 18.46
CA ILE A 295 27.82 -26.93 19.82
C ILE A 295 26.56 -26.43 20.53
N GLU A 296 26.36 -26.83 21.78
CA GLU A 296 25.61 -26.05 22.77
C GLU A 296 26.44 -24.81 23.12
N SER A 297 25.83 -23.63 23.07
CA SER A 297 26.32 -22.51 23.87
C SER A 297 25.14 -21.76 24.43
N GLU A 298 24.80 -22.15 25.66
CA GLU A 298 24.11 -21.34 26.65
C GLU A 298 24.92 -20.07 26.98
N ASP A 299 24.17 -19.03 27.31
CA ASP A 299 24.40 -17.99 28.32
C ASP A 299 25.77 -17.31 28.46
N SER A 300 25.73 -15.99 28.33
CA SER A 300 26.43 -15.09 29.26
C SER A 300 25.71 -13.76 29.36
N GLU A 301 25.07 -13.53 30.52
CA GLU A 301 24.82 -12.21 31.11
C GLU A 301 26.16 -11.50 31.46
N ASP A 302 26.03 -10.27 31.99
CA ASP A 302 27.06 -9.34 32.50
C ASP A 302 27.77 -8.45 31.46
N SER A 303 28.11 -7.18 31.71
CA SER A 303 27.70 -6.11 32.63
C SER A 303 28.64 -4.91 32.32
N GLU A 304 28.30 -3.73 32.83
CA GLU A 304 29.17 -2.55 33.08
C GLU A 304 29.49 -1.55 31.95
N ASP A 305 29.00 -0.32 32.18
CA ASP A 305 29.68 0.98 32.19
C ASP A 305 30.75 1.33 31.13
N LEU A 306 30.42 2.35 30.31
CA LEU A 306 31.10 3.67 30.25
C LEU A 306 30.37 4.65 29.30
#